data_AF-A0A6C8H0A5-F1
#
_entry.id   AF-A0A6C8H0A5-F1
#
_cell.length_a   1.000
_cell.length_b   1.000
_cell.length_c   1.000
_cell.angle_alpha   90.00
_cell.angle_beta   90.00
_cell.angle_gamma   90.00
#
_symmetry.space_group_name_H-M   'P 1'
#
loop_
_entity.id
_entity.type
_entity.pdbx_description
1 polymer ?
#
loop_
_entity_poly.entity_id
_entity_poly.type
_entity_poly.pdbx_seq_one_letter_code
_entity_poly.pdbx_strand_id
1 'polypeptide(L)' 'EWDSCELMLARQTAWPMTLRIQPGYDHSYYFIASFIEDHLRFHARYLRDERETSPT' A
#
# COMPACT_ATOMS: atom_id res chain seq x y z
N GLU A 1 19.05 9.53 8.12
CA GLU A 1 19.26 8.78 9.37
C GLU A 1 17.97 8.28 10.04
N TRP A 2 16.82 8.32 9.35
CA TRP A 2 15.54 7.76 9.83
C TRP A 2 15.08 6.52 9.04
N ASP A 3 15.59 6.32 7.82
CA ASP A 3 15.19 5.21 6.94
C ASP A 3 15.60 3.81 7.46
N SER A 4 16.51 3.76 8.44
CA SER A 4 17.11 2.49 8.89
C SER A 4 16.22 1.68 9.84
N CYS A 5 15.32 2.32 10.59
CA CYS A 5 14.56 1.65 11.66
C CYS A 5 13.25 1.03 11.14
N GLU A 6 12.49 1.74 10.29
CA GLU A 6 11.22 1.24 9.73
C GLU A 6 11.43 0.04 8.79
N LEU A 7 12.46 0.10 7.94
CA LEU A 7 12.85 -1.01 7.06
C LEU A 7 13.27 -2.26 7.85
N MET A 8 13.83 -2.09 9.04
CA MET A 8 14.24 -3.19 9.91
C MET A 8 13.04 -3.93 10.53
N LEU A 9 11.98 -3.20 10.90
CA LEU A 9 10.77 -3.78 11.50
C LEU A 9 9.90 -4.51 10.48
N ALA A 10 9.74 -3.94 9.29
CA ALA A 10 9.06 -4.60 8.17
C ALA A 10 9.76 -5.90 7.76
N ARG A 11 11.11 -5.92 7.77
CA ARG A 11 11.90 -7.13 7.48
C ARG A 11 11.84 -8.17 8.60
N GLN A 12 11.81 -7.77 9.86
CA GLN A 12 11.81 -8.69 11.01
C GLN A 12 10.52 -9.48 11.16
N THR A 13 9.39 -8.89 10.76
CA THR A 13 8.07 -9.48 11.01
C THR A 13 7.56 -10.35 9.85
N ALA A 14 8.31 -10.41 8.73
CA ALA A 14 8.03 -11.24 7.55
C ALA A 14 6.57 -11.17 7.04
N TRP A 15 5.87 -10.09 7.34
CA TRP A 15 4.51 -9.88 6.82
C TRP A 15 4.59 -9.68 5.31
N PRO A 16 3.69 -10.34 4.54
CA PRO A 16 3.68 -10.21 3.09
C PRO A 16 3.23 -8.80 2.71
N MET A 17 4.20 -7.89 2.56
CA MET A 17 3.99 -6.53 2.09
C MET A 17 4.89 -6.23 0.91
N THR A 18 4.42 -5.36 0.02
CA THR A 18 5.22 -4.83 -1.09
C THR A 18 5.65 -3.41 -0.74
N LEU A 19 6.95 -3.21 -0.50
CA LEU A 19 7.54 -1.89 -0.28
C LEU A 19 8.00 -1.29 -1.61
N ARG A 20 7.52 -0.10 -1.95
CA ARG A 20 7.92 0.64 -3.17
C ARG A 20 8.46 2.01 -2.78
N ILE A 21 9.76 2.20 -2.93
CA ILE A 21 10.46 3.47 -2.67
C ILE A 21 10.60 4.21 -4.00
N GLN A 22 10.30 5.52 -4.00
CA GLN A 22 10.40 6.37 -5.19
C GLN A 22 11.41 7.51 -4.91
N PRO A 23 12.70 7.32 -5.27
CA PRO A 23 13.73 8.32 -5.03
C PRO A 23 13.44 9.60 -5.82
N GLY A 24 13.68 10.77 -5.21
CA GLY A 24 13.54 12.06 -5.87
C GLY A 24 12.11 12.61 -5.94
N TYR A 25 11.15 11.89 -5.38
CA TYR A 25 9.79 12.40 -5.18
C TYR A 25 9.62 12.94 -3.77
N ASP A 26 8.78 13.97 -3.63
CA ASP A 26 8.44 14.58 -2.35
C ASP A 26 7.25 13.88 -1.69
N HIS A 27 7.02 14.14 -0.40
CA HIS A 27 5.85 13.64 0.33
C HIS A 27 4.60 14.49 0.06
N SER A 28 4.49 15.10 -1.12
CA SER A 28 3.35 15.96 -1.45
C SER A 28 2.11 15.15 -1.78
N TYR A 29 0.94 15.76 -1.58
CA TYR A 29 -0.33 15.20 -2.05
C TYR A 29 -0.36 15.00 -3.57
N TYR A 30 0.37 15.81 -4.34
CA TYR A 30 0.46 15.65 -5.80
C TYR A 30 1.22 14.38 -6.20
N PHE A 31 2.35 14.10 -5.54
CA PHE A 31 3.06 12.84 -5.72
C PHE A 31 2.21 11.64 -5.29
N ILE A 32 1.63 11.70 -4.09
CA ILE A 32 0.79 10.61 -3.55
C ILE A 32 -0.39 10.32 -4.48
N ALA A 33 -1.04 11.36 -5.00
CA ALA A 33 -2.14 11.23 -5.96
C ALA A 33 -1.73 10.51 -7.26
N SER A 34 -0.46 10.58 -7.66
CA SER A 34 0.04 9.90 -8.86
C SER A 34 0.01 8.36 -8.73
N PHE A 35 -0.03 7.84 -7.50
CA PHE A 35 -0.04 6.39 -7.21
C PHE A 35 -1.32 5.92 -6.51
N ILE A 36 -2.32 6.80 -6.37
CA ILE A 36 -3.53 6.49 -5.59
C ILE A 36 -4.38 5.39 -6.25
N GLU A 37 -4.36 5.30 -7.58
CA GLU A 37 -5.12 4.28 -8.30
C GLU A 37 -4.65 2.86 -7.93
N ASP A 38 -3.34 2.61 -7.95
CA ASP A 38 -2.75 1.33 -7.55
C ASP A 38 -3.16 0.96 -6.12
N HIS A 39 -3.14 1.95 -5.22
CA HIS A 39 -3.48 1.77 -3.82
C HIS A 39 -4.96 1.40 -3.64
N LEU A 40 -5.86 2.07 -4.34
CA LEU A 40 -7.29 1.74 -4.32
C LEU A 40 -7.57 0.36 -4.92
N ARG A 41 -6.90 -0.03 -6.01
CA ARG A 41 -7.01 -1.38 -6.61
C ARG A 41 -6.55 -2.48 -5.65
N PHE A 42 -5.49 -2.24 -4.89
CA PHE A 42 -5.07 -3.15 -3.82
C PHE A 42 -6.20 -3.34 -2.81
N HIS A 43 -6.73 -2.25 -2.25
CA HIS A 43 -7.82 -2.35 -1.27
C HIS A 43 -9.09 -2.99 -1.84
N ALA A 44 -9.49 -2.65 -3.06
CA ALA A 44 -10.66 -3.22 -3.71
C ALA A 44 -10.60 -4.75 -3.85
N ARG A 45 -9.41 -5.35 -3.95
CA ARG A 45 -9.25 -6.82 -3.99
C ARG A 45 -9.59 -7.49 -2.67
N TYR A 46 -9.34 -6.82 -1.54
CA TYR A 46 -9.51 -7.39 -0.20
C TYR A 46 -10.76 -6.91 0.53
N LEU A 47 -11.39 -5.83 0.05
CA LEU A 47 -12.61 -5.25 0.62
C LEU A 47 -13.91 -5.80 0.01
N ARG A 48 -13.85 -6.80 -0.89
CA ARG A 48 -15.08 -7.41 -1.41
C ARG A 48 -15.77 -8.18 -0.28
N ASP A 49 -16.88 -7.64 0.20
CA ASP A 49 -17.80 -8.30 1.11
C ASP A 49 -18.56 -9.39 0.32
N GLU A 50 -18.44 -10.66 0.71
CA GLU A 50 -19.15 -11.77 0.06
C GLU A 50 -20.68 -11.69 0.25
N ARG A 51 -21.17 -10.77 1.08
CA ARG A 51 -22.61 -10.58 1.34
C ARG A 51 -23.38 -9.93 0.20
N GLU A 52 -22.71 -9.36 -0.82
CA GLU A 52 -23.37 -8.74 -1.98
C GLU A 52 -23.46 -9.64 -3.22
N THR A 53 -22.79 -10.80 -3.25
CA THR A 53 -22.77 -11.69 -4.44
C THR A 53 -23.77 -12.84 -4.36
N SER A 54 -24.84 -12.72 -3.56
CA SER A 54 -25.95 -13.67 -3.62
C SER A 54 -26.78 -13.40 -4.88
N PRO A 55 -26.75 -14.27 -5.91
CA PRO A 55 -27.66 -14.12 -7.03
C PRO A 55 -29.06 -14.43 -6.50
N THR A 56 -29.95 -13.44 -6.55
CA THR A 56 -31.38 -13.72 -6.50
C THR A 56 -31.83 -14.14 -7.89
#